data_AF-A0A5C4Y550-F1
#
_entry.id   AF-A0A5C4Y550-F1
#
_cell.length_a   1.000
_cell.length_b   1.000
_cell.length_c   1.000
_cell.angle_alpha   90.00
_cell.angle_beta   90.00
_cell.angle_gamma   90.00
#
_symmetry.space_group_name_H-M   'P 1'
#
loop_
_entity.id
_entity.type
_entity.pdbx_description
1 polymer ?
#
loop_
_entity_poly.entity_id
_entity_poly.type
_entity_poly.pdbx_seq_one_letter_code
_entity_poly.pdbx_strand_id
1 'polypeptide(L)'
;MSDLTLLHDSFRRNARVNTALLDALKPEEYDLSDGQGGQTVAQILRHMAGFRVGWLWNLSRAHTGPLLDPTRQDADGDPLWRWQDSPPNELGAAFTAGDEAALQAVQAALAEGRAFDDPWKEGAYAANPAHFLQHTIVHDSHHRGQIMALLRRGGRTPEEMDALDEHWAIWRE
;
A
#
# COMPACT_ATOMS: atom_id res chain seq x y z
N MET A 1 -7.26 7.94 -25.41
CA MET A 1 -6.86 7.75 -24.01
C MET A 1 -7.59 6.53 -23.50
N SER A 2 -6.90 5.61 -22.82
CA SER A 2 -7.57 4.46 -22.20
C SER A 2 -8.51 4.97 -21.10
N ASP A 3 -9.75 4.48 -21.08
CA ASP A 3 -10.67 4.76 -19.97
C ASP A 3 -10.18 4.04 -18.71
N LEU A 4 -9.81 4.81 -17.69
CA LEU A 4 -9.33 4.30 -16.40
C LEU A 4 -10.33 4.51 -15.27
N THR A 5 -11.56 4.91 -15.59
CA THR A 5 -12.60 5.18 -14.58
C THR A 5 -12.78 3.97 -13.66
N LEU A 6 -12.92 2.78 -14.24
CA LEU A 6 -13.09 1.53 -13.48
C LEU A 6 -11.85 1.18 -12.64
N LEU A 7 -10.64 1.42 -13.16
CA LEU A 7 -9.42 1.13 -12.41
C LEU A 7 -9.25 2.10 -11.23
N HIS A 8 -9.51 3.39 -11.42
CA HIS A 8 -9.45 4.37 -10.34
C HIS A 8 -10.49 4.06 -9.26
N ASP A 9 -11.70 3.66 -9.65
CA ASP A 9 -12.72 3.20 -8.71
C ASP A 9 -12.25 1.95 -7.94
N SER A 10 -11.74 0.95 -8.65
CA SER A 10 -11.18 -0.27 -8.05
C SER A 10 -10.05 0.03 -7.07
N PHE A 11 -9.17 0.97 -7.40
CA PHE A 11 -8.08 1.40 -6.55
C PHE A 11 -8.57 2.09 -5.28
N ARG A 12 -9.59 2.95 -5.38
CA ARG A 12 -10.23 3.58 -4.21
C ARG A 12 -10.97 2.57 -3.33
N ARG A 13 -11.63 1.57 -3.92
CA ARG A 13 -12.23 0.45 -3.17
C ARG A 13 -11.17 -0.34 -2.42
N ASN A 14 -10.04 -0.64 -3.06
CA ASN A 14 -8.91 -1.28 -2.39
C ASN A 14 -8.41 -0.48 -1.18
N ALA A 15 -8.30 0.85 -1.30
CA ALA A 15 -7.92 1.73 -0.19
C ALA A 15 -8.92 1.64 0.97
N ARG A 16 -10.24 1.67 0.68
CA ARG A 16 -11.29 1.52 1.69
C ARG A 16 -11.24 0.17 2.41
N VAL A 17 -10.90 -0.90 1.70
CA VAL A 17 -10.71 -2.22 2.32
C VAL A 17 -9.48 -2.21 3.25
N ASN A 18 -8.39 -1.55 2.88
CA ASN A 18 -7.24 -1.38 3.77
C ASN A 18 -7.62 -0.58 5.03
N THR A 19 -8.40 0.49 4.88
CA THR A 19 -8.93 1.27 6.01
C THR A 19 -9.78 0.41 6.94
N ALA A 20 -10.72 -0.37 6.39
CA ALA A 20 -11.56 -1.25 7.19
C ALA A 20 -10.74 -2.30 7.98
N LEU A 21 -9.67 -2.84 7.39
CA LEU A 21 -8.76 -3.73 8.11
C LEU A 21 -8.02 -3.00 9.22
N LEU A 22 -7.44 -1.83 8.94
CA LEU A 22 -6.72 -1.02 9.93
C LEU A 22 -7.61 -0.65 11.13
N ASP A 23 -8.84 -0.22 10.87
CA ASP A 23 -9.81 0.16 11.90
C ASP A 23 -10.24 -1.05 12.77
N ALA A 24 -10.17 -2.26 12.22
CA ALA A 24 -10.55 -3.48 12.92
C ALA A 24 -9.43 -4.07 13.79
N LEU A 25 -8.17 -3.65 13.63
CA LEU A 25 -7.02 -4.22 14.34
C LEU A 25 -6.95 -3.77 15.80
N LYS A 26 -6.70 -4.73 16.70
CA LYS A 26 -6.47 -4.50 18.12
C LYS A 26 -4.97 -4.26 18.36
N PRO A 27 -4.58 -3.44 19.36
CA PRO A 27 -3.16 -3.14 19.63
C PRO A 27 -2.27 -4.37 19.80
N GLU A 28 -2.75 -5.40 20.50
CA GLU A 28 -2.02 -6.65 20.74
C GLU A 28 -1.78 -7.49 19.47
N GLU A 29 -2.52 -7.23 18.39
CA GLU A 29 -2.43 -8.01 17.17
C GLU A 29 -1.29 -7.57 16.25
N TYR A 30 -0.75 -6.37 16.46
CA TYR A 30 0.36 -5.83 15.68
C TYR A 30 1.63 -6.70 15.80
N ASP A 31 1.79 -7.40 16.92
CA ASP A 31 2.94 -8.26 17.20
C ASP A 31 2.75 -9.71 16.72
N LEU A 32 1.57 -10.07 16.22
CA LEU A 32 1.31 -11.42 15.70
C LEU A 32 2.22 -11.71 14.50
N SER A 33 2.82 -12.89 14.50
CA SER A 33 3.63 -13.44 13.40
C SER A 33 3.40 -14.93 13.25
N ASP A 34 3.96 -15.52 12.19
CA ASP A 34 3.92 -16.97 12.00
C ASP A 34 4.93 -17.72 12.89
N GLY A 35 5.84 -17.03 13.59
CA GLY A 35 6.91 -17.66 14.36
C GLY A 35 7.84 -18.56 13.55
N GLN A 36 7.82 -18.46 12.22
CA GLN A 36 8.65 -19.22 11.26
C GLN A 36 9.59 -18.31 10.46
N GLY A 37 9.79 -17.08 10.94
CA GLY A 37 10.62 -16.06 10.28
C GLY A 37 9.84 -15.12 9.35
N GLY A 38 8.53 -15.24 9.27
CA GLY A 38 7.67 -14.28 8.58
C GLY A 38 7.55 -12.95 9.32
N GLN A 39 7.05 -11.94 8.61
CA GLN A 39 6.81 -10.60 9.15
C GLN A 39 5.67 -10.60 10.18
N THR A 40 5.74 -9.69 11.16
CA THR A 40 4.60 -9.39 12.03
C THR A 40 3.50 -8.63 11.26
N VAL A 41 2.28 -8.57 11.82
CA VAL A 41 1.20 -7.73 11.25
C VAL A 41 1.66 -6.28 11.07
N ALA A 42 2.34 -5.68 12.06
CA ALA A 42 2.89 -4.34 11.95
C ALA A 42 3.90 -4.20 10.79
N GLN A 43 4.78 -5.18 10.61
CA GLN A 43 5.77 -5.17 9.53
C GLN A 43 5.11 -5.34 8.15
N ILE A 44 4.08 -6.17 8.04
CA ILE A 44 3.31 -6.33 6.80
C ILE A 44 2.59 -5.01 6.46
N LEU A 45 1.93 -4.37 7.41
CA LEU A 45 1.27 -3.07 7.20
C LEU A 45 2.25 -1.99 6.77
N ARG A 46 3.42 -1.93 7.41
CA ARG A 46 4.51 -1.02 7.04
C ARG A 46 4.95 -1.29 5.60
N HIS A 47 5.15 -2.56 5.24
CA HIS A 47 5.56 -2.95 3.91
C HIS A 47 4.52 -2.54 2.85
N MET A 48 3.24 -2.80 3.10
CA MET A 48 2.13 -2.36 2.25
C MET A 48 2.11 -0.84 2.06
N ALA A 49 2.21 -0.06 3.13
CA ALA A 49 2.21 1.40 3.04
C ALA A 49 3.48 1.94 2.34
N GLY A 50 4.64 1.39 2.68
CA GLY A 50 5.94 1.76 2.12
C GLY A 50 6.12 1.36 0.65
N PHE A 51 5.36 0.36 0.17
CA PHE A 51 5.37 -0.09 -1.21
C PHE A 51 5.17 1.07 -2.21
N ARG A 52 4.26 2.01 -1.90
CA ARG A 52 3.96 3.14 -2.80
C ARG A 52 5.17 4.05 -2.95
N VAL A 53 5.77 4.48 -1.85
CA VAL A 53 6.94 5.37 -1.89
C VAL A 53 8.15 4.69 -2.50
N GLY A 54 8.36 3.40 -2.22
CA GLY A 54 9.46 2.62 -2.79
C GLY A 54 9.40 2.57 -4.31
N TRP A 55 8.23 2.25 -4.88
CA TRP A 55 8.03 2.29 -6.33
C TRP A 55 8.09 3.71 -6.88
N LEU A 56 7.41 4.68 -6.27
CA LEU A 56 7.39 6.06 -6.77
C LEU A 56 8.78 6.70 -6.77
N TRP A 57 9.66 6.33 -5.85
CA TRP A 57 11.05 6.80 -5.84
C TRP A 57 11.79 6.45 -7.14
N ASN A 58 11.48 5.29 -7.71
CA ASN A 58 12.08 4.80 -8.95
C ASN A 58 11.34 5.27 -10.20
N LEU A 59 10.00 5.36 -10.13
CA LEU A 59 9.15 5.66 -11.28
C LEU A 59 8.91 7.15 -11.52
N SER A 60 8.80 7.92 -10.42
CA SER A 60 8.41 9.33 -10.48
C SER A 60 8.75 10.09 -9.19
N ARG A 61 10.03 10.48 -9.05
CA ARG A 61 10.50 11.32 -7.92
C ARG A 61 9.73 12.62 -7.73
N ALA A 62 9.14 13.18 -8.80
CA ALA A 62 8.33 14.38 -8.72
C ALA A 62 7.10 14.23 -7.80
N HIS A 63 6.58 13.00 -7.64
CA HIS A 63 5.38 12.72 -6.85
C HIS A 63 5.69 12.14 -5.46
N THR A 64 6.97 11.91 -5.11
CA THR A 64 7.32 11.38 -3.78
C THR A 64 7.39 12.44 -2.69
N GLY A 65 7.43 13.73 -3.04
CA GLY A 65 7.62 14.84 -2.08
C GLY A 65 6.74 14.75 -0.82
N PRO A 66 5.41 14.56 -0.93
CA PRO A 66 4.54 14.42 0.24
C PRO A 66 4.86 13.21 1.13
N LEU A 67 5.45 12.16 0.55
CA LEU A 67 5.77 10.91 1.24
C LEU A 67 7.10 10.95 1.99
N LEU A 68 7.93 11.94 1.73
CA LEU A 68 9.29 12.02 2.25
C LEU A 68 9.40 13.05 3.37
N ASP A 69 10.32 12.81 4.29
CA ASP A 69 10.75 13.76 5.30
C ASP A 69 12.07 14.39 4.86
N PRO A 70 12.08 15.66 4.40
CA PRO A 70 13.30 16.32 3.92
C PRO A 70 14.28 16.64 5.05
N THR A 71 13.88 16.50 6.31
CA THR A 71 14.74 16.77 7.47
C THR A 71 15.54 15.55 7.93
N ARG A 72 15.24 14.38 7.38
CA ARG A 72 15.89 13.11 7.71
C ARG A 72 16.43 12.47 6.45
N GLN A 73 17.68 12.05 6.48
CA GLN A 73 18.35 11.43 5.35
C GLN A 73 18.93 10.07 5.75
N ASP A 74 19.04 9.15 4.79
CA ASP A 74 19.80 7.91 4.94
C ASP A 74 21.31 8.14 4.78
N ALA A 75 22.08 7.05 4.76
CA ALA A 75 23.53 7.09 4.62
C ALA A 75 24.01 7.64 3.27
N ASP A 76 23.17 7.55 2.24
CA ASP A 76 23.46 8.02 0.89
C ASP A 76 22.99 9.48 0.68
N GLY A 77 22.35 10.08 1.69
CA GLY A 77 21.85 11.45 1.67
C GLY A 77 20.44 11.57 1.07
N ASP A 78 19.77 10.45 0.78
CA ASP A 78 18.42 10.45 0.26
C ASP A 78 17.41 10.65 1.40
N PRO A 79 16.34 11.43 1.19
CA PRO A 79 15.35 11.70 2.23
C PRO A 79 14.60 10.43 2.63
N LEU A 80 14.36 10.26 3.93
CA LEU A 80 13.66 9.10 4.45
C LEU A 80 12.15 9.17 4.18
N TRP A 81 11.50 7.99 4.14
CA TRP A 81 10.05 7.91 4.17
C TRP A 81 9.49 8.50 5.47
N ARG A 82 8.52 9.40 5.35
CA ARG A 82 7.94 10.17 6.47
C ARG A 82 7.40 9.30 7.61
N TRP A 83 6.87 8.11 7.28
CA TRP A 83 6.31 7.17 8.25
C TRP A 83 7.23 5.98 8.53
N GLN A 84 8.53 6.08 8.26
CA GLN A 84 9.48 4.98 8.48
C GLN A 84 9.37 4.40 9.90
N ASP A 85 9.27 5.27 10.90
CA ASP A 85 9.29 4.91 12.33
C ASP A 85 7.96 5.15 13.06
N SER A 86 6.89 5.56 12.37
CA SER A 86 5.58 5.83 13.00
C SER A 86 5.00 4.56 13.64
N PRO A 87 4.20 4.62 14.70
CA PRO A 87 3.53 3.43 15.22
C PRO A 87 2.50 2.88 14.21
N PRO A 88 2.17 1.57 14.23
CA PRO A 88 1.32 0.93 13.21
C PRO A 88 -0.07 1.57 13.05
N ASN A 89 -0.66 2.05 14.15
CA ASN A 89 -1.97 2.73 14.16
C ASN A 89 -1.96 4.09 13.44
N GLU A 90 -0.80 4.65 13.12
CA GLU A 90 -0.66 5.89 12.35
C GLU A 90 -0.45 5.64 10.85
N LEU A 91 -0.30 4.38 10.42
CA LEU A 91 -0.02 4.06 9.01
C LEU A 91 -1.19 4.36 8.06
N GLY A 92 -2.41 4.57 8.56
CA GLY A 92 -3.55 4.97 7.73
C GLY A 92 -3.30 6.27 6.94
N ALA A 93 -2.59 7.23 7.53
CA ALA A 93 -2.17 8.46 6.85
C ALA A 93 -1.16 8.17 5.74
N ALA A 94 -0.27 7.19 5.95
CA ALA A 94 0.72 6.78 4.96
C ALA A 94 0.08 6.08 3.75
N PHE A 95 -0.93 5.22 3.98
CA PHE A 95 -1.74 4.63 2.91
C PHE A 95 -2.43 5.71 2.08
N THR A 96 -3.11 6.65 2.74
CA THR A 96 -3.86 7.73 2.09
C THR A 96 -2.94 8.58 1.19
N ALA A 97 -1.82 9.06 1.75
CA ALA A 97 -0.87 9.87 1.00
C ALA A 97 -0.21 9.08 -0.14
N GLY A 98 0.17 7.82 0.11
CA GLY A 98 0.77 6.96 -0.90
C GLY A 98 -0.16 6.65 -2.07
N ASP A 99 -1.43 6.37 -1.79
CA ASP A 99 -2.46 6.10 -2.80
C ASP A 99 -2.75 7.36 -3.64
N GLU A 100 -2.81 8.54 -3.02
CA GLU A 100 -2.95 9.81 -3.74
C GLU A 100 -1.76 10.08 -4.66
N ALA A 101 -0.54 9.93 -4.15
CA ALA A 101 0.68 10.12 -4.95
C ALA A 101 0.78 9.13 -6.12
N ALA A 102 0.37 7.87 -5.91
CA ALA A 102 0.33 6.87 -6.98
C ALA A 102 -0.68 7.24 -8.08
N LEU A 103 -1.88 7.69 -7.70
CA LEU A 103 -2.89 8.17 -8.65
C LEU A 103 -2.37 9.37 -9.45
N GLN A 104 -1.79 10.36 -8.79
CA GLN A 104 -1.25 11.56 -9.44
C GLN A 104 -0.13 11.20 -10.42
N ALA A 105 0.82 10.34 -10.03
CA ALA A 105 1.92 9.92 -10.89
C ALA A 105 1.44 9.19 -12.15
N VAL A 106 0.45 8.29 -12.01
CA VAL A 106 -0.14 7.56 -13.13
C VAL A 106 -0.92 8.50 -14.05
N GLN A 107 -1.70 9.42 -13.49
CA GLN A 107 -2.44 10.42 -14.27
C GLN A 107 -1.51 11.33 -15.06
N ALA A 108 -0.43 11.81 -14.44
CA ALA A 108 0.57 12.65 -15.10
C ALA A 108 1.25 11.92 -16.27
N ALA A 109 1.74 10.69 -16.04
CA ALA A 109 2.40 9.91 -17.08
C ALA A 109 1.46 9.63 -18.28
N LEU A 110 0.19 9.35 -18.03
CA LEU A 110 -0.80 9.11 -19.08
C LEU A 110 -1.22 10.37 -19.83
N ALA A 111 -1.35 11.50 -19.14
CA ALA A 111 -1.63 12.80 -19.76
C ALA A 111 -0.50 13.21 -20.72
N GLU A 112 0.74 12.86 -20.38
CA GLU A 112 1.93 13.07 -21.21
C GLU A 112 2.14 11.98 -22.29
N GLY A 113 1.34 10.90 -22.27
CA GLY A 113 1.46 9.80 -23.22
C GLY A 113 2.75 8.99 -23.07
N ARG A 114 3.34 8.93 -21.86
CA ARG A 114 4.59 8.22 -21.58
C ARG A 114 4.41 7.03 -20.64
N ALA A 115 5.36 6.11 -20.69
CA ALA A 115 5.55 5.10 -19.64
C ALA A 115 6.33 5.69 -18.45
N PHE A 116 6.44 4.94 -17.36
CA PHE A 116 7.42 5.24 -16.33
C PHE A 116 8.82 4.86 -16.79
N ASP A 117 9.80 5.68 -16.40
CA ASP A 117 11.21 5.38 -16.64
C ASP A 117 11.65 4.22 -15.75
N ASP A 118 12.61 3.41 -16.23
CA ASP A 118 13.21 2.31 -15.48
C ASP A 118 14.74 2.46 -15.36
N PRO A 119 15.23 3.51 -14.68
CA PRO A 119 16.66 3.77 -14.61
C PRO A 119 17.45 2.63 -13.94
N TRP A 120 16.78 1.83 -13.10
CA TRP A 120 17.38 0.76 -12.30
C TRP A 120 17.14 -0.64 -12.87
N LYS A 121 16.39 -0.77 -13.98
CA LYS A 121 16.03 -2.05 -14.62
C LYS A 121 15.29 -3.00 -13.67
N GLU A 122 14.43 -2.45 -12.83
CA GLU A 122 13.62 -3.20 -11.87
C GLU A 122 12.28 -3.68 -12.46
N GLY A 123 12.00 -3.34 -13.73
CA GLY A 123 10.75 -3.66 -14.39
C GLY A 123 9.71 -2.57 -14.14
N ALA A 124 10.06 -1.30 -14.40
CA ALA A 124 9.06 -0.23 -14.40
C ALA A 124 7.94 -0.59 -15.38
N TYR A 125 6.71 -0.23 -15.03
CA TYR A 125 5.46 -0.57 -15.72
C TYR A 125 5.40 -0.06 -17.18
N ALA A 126 6.28 -0.58 -18.05
CA ALA A 126 6.65 -0.03 -19.34
C ALA A 126 5.53 -0.18 -20.38
N ALA A 127 4.69 -1.19 -20.22
CA ALA A 127 3.52 -1.38 -21.07
C ALA A 127 2.45 -0.31 -20.82
N ASN A 128 2.20 0.04 -19.56
CA ASN A 128 1.23 1.07 -19.17
C ASN A 128 1.44 1.51 -17.70
N PRO A 129 1.56 2.81 -17.40
CA PRO A 129 1.64 3.32 -16.02
C PRO A 129 0.53 2.81 -15.10
N ALA A 130 -0.67 2.57 -15.64
CA ALA A 130 -1.83 2.05 -14.91
C ALA A 130 -1.59 0.69 -14.26
N HIS A 131 -0.64 -0.11 -14.76
CA HIS A 131 -0.27 -1.38 -14.14
C HIS A 131 0.32 -1.18 -12.73
N PHE A 132 0.84 -0.01 -12.39
CA PHE A 132 1.24 0.30 -11.02
C PHE A 132 0.06 0.22 -10.05
N LEU A 133 -1.08 0.84 -10.40
CA LEU A 133 -2.28 0.79 -9.56
C LEU A 133 -2.81 -0.64 -9.44
N GLN A 134 -2.80 -1.41 -10.54
CA GLN A 134 -3.21 -2.81 -10.51
C GLN A 134 -2.29 -3.67 -9.65
N HIS A 135 -0.98 -3.49 -9.75
CA HIS A 135 -0.02 -4.20 -8.92
C HIS A 135 -0.26 -3.89 -7.44
N THR A 136 -0.47 -2.63 -7.09
CA THR A 136 -0.80 -2.24 -5.71
C THR A 136 -2.08 -2.93 -5.19
N ILE A 137 -3.15 -3.04 -6.00
CA ILE A 137 -4.38 -3.76 -5.60
C ILE A 137 -4.09 -5.25 -5.30
N VAL A 138 -3.34 -5.91 -6.17
CA VAL A 138 -3.00 -7.34 -6.02
C VAL A 138 -2.05 -7.55 -4.84
N HIS A 139 -1.03 -6.70 -4.71
CA HIS A 139 -0.06 -6.70 -3.62
C HIS A 139 -0.74 -6.53 -2.26
N ASP A 140 -1.63 -5.55 -2.14
CA ASP A 140 -2.38 -5.34 -0.91
C ASP A 140 -3.28 -6.51 -0.57
N SER A 141 -3.98 -7.07 -1.57
CA SER A 141 -4.83 -8.24 -1.37
C SER A 141 -4.04 -9.46 -0.90
N HIS A 142 -2.83 -9.66 -1.44
CA HIS A 142 -1.93 -10.73 -1.00
C HIS A 142 -1.56 -10.57 0.49
N HIS A 143 -1.13 -9.37 0.89
CA HIS A 143 -0.73 -9.10 2.27
C HIS A 143 -1.90 -9.06 3.26
N ARG A 144 -3.08 -8.60 2.84
CA ARG A 144 -4.31 -8.73 3.63
C ARG A 144 -4.61 -10.20 3.94
N GLY A 145 -4.47 -11.09 2.95
CA GLY A 145 -4.63 -12.53 3.17
C GLY A 145 -3.67 -13.09 4.22
N GLN A 146 -2.41 -12.63 4.22
CA GLN A 146 -1.44 -12.99 5.25
C GLN A 146 -1.85 -12.47 6.63
N ILE A 147 -2.26 -11.21 6.74
CA ILE A 147 -2.75 -10.63 8.00
C ILE A 147 -3.95 -11.42 8.52
N MET A 148 -4.94 -11.73 7.67
CA MET A 148 -6.11 -12.53 8.06
C MET A 148 -5.73 -13.91 8.60
N ALA A 149 -4.70 -14.54 8.02
CA ALA A 149 -4.18 -15.81 8.53
C ALA A 149 -3.51 -15.66 9.91
N LEU A 150 -2.76 -14.58 10.12
CA LEU A 150 -2.14 -14.27 11.41
C LEU A 150 -3.19 -13.96 12.49
N LEU A 151 -4.23 -13.19 12.18
CA LEU A 151 -5.33 -12.90 13.10
C LEU A 151 -6.06 -14.17 13.55
N ARG A 152 -6.36 -15.07 12.60
CA ARG A 152 -6.97 -16.37 12.91
C ARG A 152 -6.08 -17.22 13.82
N ARG A 153 -4.78 -17.25 13.54
CA ARG A 153 -3.81 -17.96 14.39
C ARG A 153 -3.61 -17.30 15.76
N GLY A 154 -3.74 -15.98 15.82
CA GLY A 154 -3.64 -15.16 17.03
C GLY A 154 -4.83 -15.30 17.97
N GLY A 155 -5.87 -16.03 17.56
CA GLY A 155 -6.98 -16.41 18.44
C GLY A 155 -8.27 -15.62 18.24
N ARG A 156 -8.41 -14.83 17.16
CA ARG A 156 -9.73 -14.30 16.79
C ARG A 156 -10.73 -15.43 16.62
N THR A 157 -11.95 -15.26 17.15
CA THR A 157 -13.00 -16.28 17.02
C THR A 157 -13.52 -16.34 15.58
N PRO A 158 -14.20 -17.42 15.18
CA PRO A 158 -14.87 -17.48 13.87
C PRO A 158 -15.80 -16.28 13.63
N GLU A 159 -16.58 -15.87 14.64
CA GLU A 159 -17.50 -14.74 14.53
C GLU A 159 -16.76 -13.41 14.35
N GLU A 160 -15.63 -13.22 15.04
CA GLU A 160 -14.78 -12.05 14.82
C GLU A 160 -14.23 -12.06 13.40
N MET A 161 -13.74 -13.19 12.91
CA MET A 161 -13.20 -13.34 11.54
C MET A 161 -14.28 -13.09 10.47
N ASP A 162 -15.49 -13.63 10.65
CA ASP A 162 -16.64 -13.40 9.77
C ASP A 162 -17.02 -11.91 9.73
N ALA A 163 -16.98 -11.23 10.87
CA ALA A 163 -17.23 -9.80 10.94
C ALA A 163 -16.16 -8.97 10.20
N LEU A 164 -14.89 -9.39 10.18
CA LEU A 164 -13.91 -8.73 9.31
C LEU A 164 -14.26 -8.97 7.85
N ASP A 165 -14.61 -10.19 7.43
CA ASP A 165 -14.83 -10.54 6.02
C ASP A 165 -15.92 -9.70 5.33
N GLU A 166 -16.78 -9.01 6.09
CA GLU A 166 -17.70 -7.99 5.57
C GLU A 166 -16.97 -6.85 4.81
N HIS A 167 -15.67 -6.61 5.03
CA HIS A 167 -14.90 -5.65 4.23
C HIS A 167 -14.94 -5.96 2.73
N TRP A 168 -15.15 -7.22 2.33
CA TRP A 168 -15.30 -7.60 0.92
C TRP A 168 -16.58 -7.06 0.28
N ALA A 169 -17.58 -6.66 1.06
CA ALA A 169 -18.79 -6.02 0.55
C ALA A 169 -18.52 -4.72 -0.21
N ILE A 170 -17.42 -4.03 0.11
CA ILE A 170 -16.96 -2.81 -0.57
C ILE A 170 -16.78 -3.02 -2.08
N TRP A 171 -16.44 -4.24 -2.52
CA TRP A 171 -16.28 -4.56 -3.94
C TRP A 171 -17.60 -4.77 -4.69
N ARG A 172 -18.73 -4.90 -3.98
CA ARG A 172 -20.05 -5.21 -4.56
C ARG A 172 -21.00 -4.00 -4.67
N GLU A 173 -20.58 -2.83 -4.21
CA GLU A 173 -21.37 -1.58 -4.28
C GLU A 173 -21.61 -1.10 -5.70
#